data_AF-A0AB72ZMG9-F1
#
_entry.id   AF-A0AB72ZMG9-F1
#
_cell.length_a   1.000
_cell.length_b   1.000
_cell.length_c   1.000
_cell.angle_alpha   90.00
_cell.angle_beta   90.00
_cell.angle_gamma   90.00
#
_symmetry.space_group_name_H-M   'P 1'
#
loop_
_entity.id
_entity.type
_entity.pdbx_description
1 polymer ?
#
loop_
_entity_poly.entity_id
_entity_poly.type
_entity_poly.pdbx_seq_one_letter_code
_entity_poly.pdbx_strand_id
1 'polypeptide(L)'
;MNQFITEVAAQARGKWGFILDALAISHSKQHSPCPACGGKDRFRFDDRQGAGTWFCNQCEPQSGDGLDLVKNVRQCSLTEAAQLVADILGVSPKSKAPDLASLMAKTTPGESRYLINKGLSSH
;
A
#
# COMPACT_ATOMS: atom_id res chain seq x y z
N MET A 1 4.34 10.06 9.96
CA MET A 1 3.08 9.35 9.65
C MET A 1 2.59 9.86 8.30
N ASN A 2 2.33 8.99 7.32
CA ASN A 2 1.96 9.42 5.96
C ASN A 2 0.50 9.87 5.93
N GLN A 3 0.25 11.18 5.82
CA GLN A 3 -1.08 11.78 5.86
C GLN A 3 -2.05 11.15 4.84
N PHE A 4 -1.55 10.73 3.67
CA PHE A 4 -2.36 10.07 2.65
C PHE A 4 -2.92 8.72 3.13
N ILE A 5 -2.09 7.90 3.76
CA ILE A 5 -2.48 6.58 4.24
C ILE A 5 -3.55 6.72 5.33
N THR A 6 -3.37 7.67 6.26
CA THR A 6 -4.35 7.94 7.32
C THR A 6 -5.69 8.40 6.75
N GLU A 7 -5.67 9.26 5.73
CA GLU A 7 -6.87 9.74 5.04
C GLU A 7 -7.62 8.61 4.34
N VAL A 8 -6.92 7.79 3.55
CA VAL A 8 -7.50 6.64 2.86
C VAL A 8 -8.08 5.65 3.88
N ALA A 9 -7.33 5.34 4.95
CA ALA A 9 -7.81 4.45 6.01
C ALA A 9 -9.08 5.00 6.68
N ALA A 10 -9.16 6.30 6.92
CA ALA A 10 -10.35 6.93 7.50
C ALA A 10 -11.56 6.86 6.54
N GLN A 11 -11.36 7.12 5.25
CA GLN A 11 -12.44 7.10 4.25
C GLN A 11 -12.92 5.68 3.89
N ALA A 12 -12.03 4.69 4.03
CA ALA A 12 -12.34 3.27 3.85
C ALA A 12 -13.19 2.68 4.99
N ARG A 13 -13.26 3.36 6.15
CA ARG A 13 -13.99 2.85 7.31
C ARG A 13 -15.46 2.55 6.98
N GLY A 14 -15.91 1.36 7.36
CA GLY A 14 -17.26 0.86 7.11
C GLY A 14 -17.53 0.46 5.65
N LYS A 15 -16.53 0.53 4.76
CA LYS A 15 -16.67 0.20 3.33
C LYS A 15 -15.79 -0.99 2.91
N TRP A 16 -15.13 -1.65 3.84
CA TRP A 16 -14.13 -2.67 3.54
C TRP A 16 -14.66 -3.89 2.77
N GLY A 17 -15.90 -4.34 3.03
CA GLY A 17 -16.50 -5.41 2.22
C GLY A 17 -16.53 -5.03 0.73
N PHE A 18 -17.09 -3.87 0.40
CA PHE A 18 -17.13 -3.37 -0.98
C PHE A 18 -15.73 -3.19 -1.59
N ILE A 19 -14.78 -2.62 -0.84
CA ILE A 19 -13.41 -2.39 -1.31
C ILE A 19 -12.73 -3.73 -1.62
N LEU A 20 -12.83 -4.71 -0.73
CA LEU A 20 -12.21 -6.01 -0.92
C LEU A 20 -12.87 -6.79 -2.07
N ASP A 21 -14.19 -6.72 -2.22
CA ASP A 21 -14.92 -7.27 -3.36
C ASP A 21 -14.44 -6.65 -4.69
N ALA A 22 -14.29 -5.33 -4.75
CA ALA A 22 -13.79 -4.62 -5.94
C ALA A 22 -12.33 -5.00 -6.27
N LEU A 23 -11.54 -5.34 -5.26
CA LEU A 23 -10.20 -5.89 -5.42
C LEU A 23 -10.21 -7.42 -5.63
N ALA A 24 -11.36 -8.08 -5.77
CA ALA A 24 -11.43 -9.55 -5.87
C ALA A 24 -10.66 -10.27 -4.75
N ILE A 25 -10.68 -9.73 -3.53
CA ILE A 25 -10.09 -10.33 -2.33
C ILE A 25 -11.22 -11.00 -1.55
N SER A 26 -11.19 -12.33 -1.50
CA SER A 26 -12.19 -13.09 -0.75
C SER A 26 -12.14 -12.76 0.74
N HIS A 27 -13.30 -12.45 1.32
CA HIS A 27 -13.46 -12.20 2.74
C HIS A 27 -14.68 -12.93 3.30
N SER A 28 -14.54 -13.47 4.51
CA SER A 28 -15.64 -14.13 5.20
C SER A 28 -15.57 -13.88 6.70
N LYS A 29 -16.72 -13.68 7.33
CA LYS A 29 -16.84 -13.61 8.80
C LYS A 29 -16.62 -14.96 9.48
N GLN A 30 -16.68 -16.05 8.72
CA GLN A 30 -16.44 -17.41 9.19
C GLN A 30 -15.01 -17.85 8.86
N HIS A 31 -14.57 -18.92 9.51
CA HIS A 31 -13.30 -19.56 9.20
C HIS A 31 -13.26 -19.98 7.73
N SER A 32 -12.25 -19.50 7.00
CA SER A 32 -12.13 -19.67 5.55
C SER A 32 -10.66 -19.77 5.11
N PRO A 33 -10.40 -20.14 3.84
CA PRO A 33 -9.07 -20.05 3.27
C PRO A 33 -8.52 -18.62 3.32
N CYS A 34 -7.24 -18.45 3.65
CA CYS A 34 -6.63 -17.14 3.64
C CYS A 34 -6.39 -16.66 2.20
N PRO A 35 -6.81 -15.44 1.83
CA PRO A 35 -6.53 -14.90 0.50
C PRO A 35 -5.04 -14.61 0.27
N ALA A 36 -4.23 -14.49 1.33
CA ALA A 36 -2.79 -14.23 1.23
C ALA A 36 -1.94 -15.50 1.24
N CYS A 37 -2.21 -16.45 2.15
CA CYS A 37 -1.39 -17.66 2.34
C CYS A 37 -2.11 -18.98 2.06
N GLY A 38 -3.39 -18.95 1.65
CA GLY A 38 -4.19 -20.14 1.37
C GLY A 38 -4.67 -20.89 2.63
N GLY A 39 -4.78 -22.22 2.53
CA GLY A 39 -5.32 -23.08 3.59
C GLY A 39 -6.82 -23.34 3.46
N LYS A 40 -7.45 -23.81 4.56
CA LYS A 40 -8.86 -24.23 4.57
C LYS A 40 -9.75 -23.34 5.45
N ASP A 41 -9.28 -22.95 6.62
CA ASP A 41 -10.11 -22.40 7.70
C ASP A 41 -9.37 -21.42 8.63
N ARG A 42 -8.20 -20.94 8.20
CA ARG A 42 -7.30 -20.13 9.04
C ARG A 42 -7.60 -18.64 9.07
N PHE A 43 -8.41 -18.14 8.14
CA PHE A 43 -8.69 -16.73 7.97
C PHE A 43 -10.10 -16.36 8.43
N ARG A 44 -10.21 -15.18 9.04
CA ARG A 44 -11.49 -14.55 9.41
C ARG A 44 -11.40 -13.04 9.21
N PHE A 45 -12.41 -12.48 8.55
CA PHE A 45 -12.63 -11.04 8.43
C PHE A 45 -13.66 -10.60 9.48
N ASP A 46 -13.21 -9.86 10.50
CA ASP A 46 -14.05 -9.47 11.64
C ASP A 46 -14.47 -8.00 11.63
N ASP A 47 -13.86 -7.17 10.76
CA ASP A 47 -14.24 -5.77 10.49
C ASP A 47 -14.59 -4.95 11.74
N ARG A 48 -13.78 -5.10 12.79
CA ARG A 48 -14.01 -4.47 14.08
C ARG A 48 -13.90 -2.96 13.90
N GLN A 49 -14.93 -2.25 14.38
CA GLN A 49 -15.05 -0.79 14.25
C GLN A 49 -15.07 -0.29 12.79
N GLY A 50 -15.39 -1.17 11.83
CA GLY A 50 -15.37 -0.84 10.41
C GLY A 50 -13.97 -0.60 9.85
N ALA A 51 -12.91 -1.04 10.52
CA ALA A 51 -11.52 -0.81 10.08
C ALA A 51 -10.99 -1.89 9.11
N GLY A 52 -11.82 -2.85 8.72
CA GLY A 52 -11.43 -3.93 7.82
C GLY A 52 -10.53 -4.94 8.49
N THR A 53 -10.63 -5.08 9.82
CA THR A 53 -9.74 -5.97 10.56
C THR A 53 -9.97 -7.42 10.19
N TRP A 54 -8.88 -8.17 10.29
CA TRP A 54 -8.83 -9.58 9.94
C TRP A 54 -7.83 -10.31 10.82
N PHE A 55 -7.96 -11.63 10.83
CA PHE A 55 -7.05 -12.52 11.53
C PHE A 55 -6.71 -13.72 10.64
N CYS A 56 -5.44 -14.13 10.66
CA CYS A 56 -4.92 -15.37 10.12
C CYS A 56 -3.90 -15.98 11.08
N ASN A 57 -4.09 -17.24 11.48
CA ASN A 57 -3.18 -17.90 12.42
C ASN A 57 -1.80 -18.32 11.84
N GLN A 58 -1.56 -18.14 10.54
CA GLN A 58 -0.31 -18.51 9.86
C GLN A 58 0.37 -17.36 9.10
N CYS A 59 -0.28 -16.20 8.96
CA CYS A 59 0.35 -15.05 8.33
C CYS A 59 1.21 -14.28 9.34
N GLU A 60 2.20 -13.57 8.82
CA GLU A 60 2.92 -12.53 9.56
C GLU A 60 2.72 -11.19 8.83
N PRO A 61 2.08 -10.18 9.47
CA PRO A 61 1.44 -10.25 10.78
C PRO A 61 0.19 -11.16 10.79
N GLN A 62 -0.16 -11.69 11.96
CA GLN A 62 -1.34 -12.57 12.13
C GLN A 62 -2.67 -11.81 12.12
N SER A 63 -2.63 -10.50 12.28
CA SER A 63 -3.80 -9.62 12.22
C SER A 63 -3.37 -8.24 11.76
N GLY A 64 -4.30 -7.47 11.23
CA GLY A 64 -4.07 -6.12 10.78
C GLY A 64 -5.38 -5.43 10.42
N ASP A 65 -5.27 -4.23 9.88
CA ASP A 65 -6.39 -3.52 9.28
C ASP A 65 -6.60 -3.93 7.81
N GLY A 66 -7.58 -3.32 7.15
CA GLY A 66 -7.86 -3.62 5.75
C GLY A 66 -6.73 -3.25 4.79
N LEU A 67 -5.91 -2.23 5.10
CA LEU A 67 -4.75 -1.89 4.27
C LEU A 67 -3.65 -2.93 4.41
N ASP A 68 -3.43 -3.43 5.63
CA ASP A 68 -2.52 -4.55 5.88
C ASP A 68 -2.98 -5.82 5.14
N LEU A 69 -4.30 -6.05 5.05
CA LEU A 69 -4.84 -7.18 4.28
C LEU A 69 -4.48 -7.05 2.80
N VAL A 70 -4.76 -5.90 2.19
CA VAL A 70 -4.47 -5.64 0.77
C VAL A 70 -2.98 -5.79 0.51
N LYS A 71 -2.14 -5.20 1.38
CA LYS A 71 -0.69 -5.32 1.33
C LYS A 71 -0.25 -6.79 1.34
N ASN A 72 -0.80 -7.60 2.24
CA ASN A 72 -0.44 -9.02 2.38
C ASN A 72 -0.92 -9.87 1.20
N VAL A 73 -2.09 -9.59 0.64
CA VAL A 73 -2.61 -10.34 -0.51
C VAL A 73 -1.86 -9.96 -1.80
N ARG A 74 -1.51 -8.68 -1.96
CA ARG A 74 -0.85 -8.15 -3.17
C ARG A 74 0.67 -8.17 -3.11
N GLN A 75 1.25 -8.45 -1.95
CA GLN A 75 2.71 -8.43 -1.72
C GLN A 75 3.34 -7.09 -2.15
N CYS A 76 2.65 -5.99 -1.85
CA CYS A 76 3.07 -4.64 -2.20
C CYS A 76 3.45 -3.80 -0.97
N SER A 77 3.87 -2.56 -1.18
CA SER A 77 4.07 -1.60 -0.09
C SER A 77 2.74 -1.08 0.47
N LEU A 78 2.78 -0.52 1.68
CA LEU A 78 1.58 0.09 2.29
C LEU A 78 1.06 1.29 1.48
N THR A 79 1.95 2.03 0.81
CA THR A 79 1.56 3.17 -0.03
C THR A 79 0.85 2.70 -1.30
N GLU A 80 1.32 1.63 -1.93
CA GLU A 80 0.64 1.01 -3.08
C GLU A 80 -0.71 0.42 -2.68
N ALA A 81 -0.79 -0.25 -1.53
CA ALA A 81 -2.06 -0.73 -0.99
C ALA A 81 -3.06 0.42 -0.76
N ALA A 82 -2.60 1.53 -0.17
CA ALA A 82 -3.42 2.73 -0.01
C ALA A 82 -3.84 3.33 -1.35
N GLN A 83 -2.99 3.29 -2.38
CA GLN A 83 -3.34 3.76 -3.72
C GLN A 83 -4.45 2.92 -4.35
N LEU A 84 -4.34 1.59 -4.29
CA LEU A 84 -5.38 0.68 -4.79
C LEU A 84 -6.73 0.94 -4.11
N VAL A 85 -6.74 1.15 -2.80
CA VAL A 85 -7.96 1.47 -2.06
C VAL A 85 -8.49 2.86 -2.41
N ALA A 86 -7.60 3.84 -2.57
CA ALA A 86 -7.96 5.19 -2.94
C ALA A 86 -8.61 5.25 -4.34
N ASP A 87 -8.11 4.49 -5.30
CA ASP A 87 -8.67 4.39 -6.65
C ASP A 87 -10.11 3.85 -6.63
N ILE A 88 -10.40 2.85 -5.79
CA ILE A 88 -11.76 2.32 -5.60
C ILE A 88 -12.68 3.35 -4.92
N LEU A 89 -12.14 4.13 -3.98
CA LEU A 89 -12.90 5.17 -3.28
C LEU A 89 -13.05 6.47 -4.09
N GLY A 90 -12.37 6.61 -5.23
CA GLY A 90 -12.32 7.85 -6.00
C GLY A 90 -11.50 8.96 -5.31
N VAL A 91 -10.60 8.59 -4.39
CA VAL A 91 -9.73 9.51 -3.67
C VAL A 91 -8.44 9.65 -4.45
N SER A 92 -8.24 10.77 -5.14
CA SER A 92 -6.95 11.00 -5.80
C SER A 92 -5.87 11.33 -4.74
N PRO A 93 -4.71 10.66 -4.75
CA PRO A 93 -3.56 11.16 -4.00
C PRO A 93 -3.27 12.57 -4.52
N LYS A 94 -3.00 13.52 -3.61
CA LYS A 94 -2.35 14.76 -4.01
C LYS A 94 -0.94 14.39 -4.43
N SER A 95 -0.76 14.04 -5.71
CA SER A 95 0.51 13.67 -6.28
C SER A 95 1.49 14.80 -6.03
N LYS A 96 2.39 14.63 -5.05
CA LYS A 96 3.73 15.19 -5.21
C LYS A 96 4.39 14.30 -6.25
N ALA A 97 4.11 14.56 -7.53
CA ALA A 97 5.12 14.27 -8.53
C ALA A 97 6.42 14.87 -7.98
N PRO A 98 7.56 14.16 -8.02
CA PRO A 98 8.82 14.82 -7.75
C PRO A 98 8.86 15.98 -8.71
N ASP A 99 8.77 17.19 -8.17
CA ASP A 99 8.91 18.40 -8.95
C ASP A 99 10.31 18.32 -9.52
N LEU A 100 10.40 17.98 -10.81
CA LEU A 100 11.67 17.78 -11.49
C LEU A 100 12.51 19.04 -11.32
N ALA A 101 11.86 20.21 -11.28
CA ALA A 101 12.48 21.48 -10.94
C ALA A 101 13.10 21.51 -9.53
N SER A 102 12.42 20.99 -8.50
CA SER A 102 12.97 20.88 -7.14
C SER A 102 14.13 19.87 -7.02
N LEU A 103 14.13 18.79 -7.81
CA LEU A 103 15.28 17.88 -7.89
C LEU A 103 16.47 18.52 -8.61
N MET A 104 16.20 19.22 -9.72
CA MET A 104 17.23 19.96 -10.46
C MET A 104 17.82 21.10 -9.63
N ALA A 105 17.01 21.81 -8.85
CA ALA A 105 17.46 22.89 -7.97
C ALA A 105 18.36 22.41 -6.82
N LYS A 106 18.29 21.12 -6.46
CA LYS A 106 19.16 20.50 -5.43
C LYS A 106 20.40 19.84 -6.02
N THR A 107 20.50 19.79 -7.34
CA THR A 107 21.65 19.21 -8.03
C THR A 107 22.61 20.35 -8.35
N THR A 108 23.85 20.26 -7.88
CA THR A 108 24.89 21.20 -8.31
C THR A 108 25.38 20.75 -9.69
N PRO A 109 25.22 21.56 -10.76
CA PRO A 109 25.86 21.26 -12.03
C PRO A 109 27.37 21.32 -11.80
N GLY A 110 28.04 20.18 -11.92
CA GLY A 110 29.46 20.08 -11.68
C GLY A 110 29.98 18.74 -12.16
N GLU A 111 31.11 18.79 -12.86
CA GLU A 111 31.74 17.61 -13.42
C GLU A 111 32.20 16.69 -12.28
N SER A 112 31.67 15.48 -12.23
CA SER A 112 32.01 14.52 -11.17
C SER A 112 33.50 14.20 -11.25
N ARG A 113 34.25 14.51 -10.19
CA ARG A 113 35.70 14.23 -10.09
C ARG A 113 36.02 12.78 -10.48
N TYR A 114 35.15 11.84 -10.14
CA TYR A 114 35.33 10.44 -10.53
C TYR A 114 35.36 10.22 -12.06
N LEU A 115 34.51 10.95 -12.81
CA LEU A 115 34.45 10.88 -14.27
C LEU A 115 35.66 11.58 -14.92
N ILE A 116 36.08 12.72 -14.37
CA ILE A 116 37.30 13.43 -14.80
C ILE A 116 38.52 12.53 -14.66
N ASN A 117 38.69 11.90 -13.50
CA ASN A 117 39.81 11.00 -13.21
C ASN A 117 39.81 9.74 -14.11
N LYS A 118 38.67 9.39 -14.71
CA LYS A 118 38.55 8.30 -15.68
C LYS A 118 38.65 8.76 -17.15
N GLY A 119 38.88 10.04 -17.41
CA GLY A 119 38.97 10.60 -18.76
C GLY A 119 37.63 10.68 -19.50
N LEU A 120 36.51 10.58 -18.78
CA LEU A 120 35.15 10.63 -19.31
C LEU A 120 34.49 11.98 -18.99
N SER A 121 35.18 13.08 -19.32
CA SER A 121 34.60 14.42 -19.22
C SER A 121 33.73 14.71 -20.44
N SER A 122 32.61 15.38 -20.24
CA SER A 122 31.70 15.74 -21.34
C SER A 122 32.38 16.79 -22.22
N HIS A 123 32.60 16.47 -23.50
CA HIS A 123 33.05 17.41 -24.53
C HIS A 123 31.95 18.38 -24.94
#